data_AF-A0A5B6WQD4-F1
#
_entry.id   AF-A0A5B6WQD4-F1
#
_cell.length_a   1.000
_cell.length_b   1.000
_cell.length_c   1.000
_cell.angle_alpha   90.00
_cell.angle_beta   90.00
_cell.angle_gamma   90.00
#
_symmetry.space_group_name_H-M   'P 1'
#
loop_
_entity.id
_entity.type
_entity.pdbx_description
1 polymer ?
#
loop_
_entity_poly.entity_id
_entity_poly.type
_entity_poly.pdbx_seq_one_letter_code
_entity_poly.pdbx_strand_id
1 'polypeptide(L)'
;MTETYKDWHEKLPFALYAYRTSVRTSTGETPFSLVYGMEAVLPIEVEIPSLRLLSEIKLDEAEWIQRLRAICHGQMYQKRMVRAYDKKARPREGKWMPNWERPYVVKKAFSGRALILTEMNGKSLPNPVNSGSVKKYIA
;
A
#
# COMPACT_ATOMS: atom_id res chain seq x y z
N MET A 1 3.34 19.17 -7.58
CA MET A 1 3.77 19.01 -8.98
C MET A 1 2.68 19.62 -9.83
N THR A 2 3.02 20.57 -10.69
CA THR A 2 2.06 21.21 -11.60
C THR A 2 1.80 20.27 -12.77
N GLU A 3 0.57 19.80 -12.94
CA GLU A 3 0.21 18.96 -14.09
C GLU A 3 0.21 19.80 -15.36
N THR A 4 0.99 19.40 -16.36
CA THR A 4 1.12 20.09 -17.65
C THR A 4 0.58 19.22 -18.78
N TYR A 5 0.10 19.85 -19.87
CA TYR A 5 -0.44 19.12 -21.04
C TYR A 5 0.57 18.18 -21.72
N LYS A 6 1.87 18.39 -21.46
CA LYS A 6 2.96 17.56 -21.98
C LYS A 6 3.02 16.18 -21.32
N ASP A 7 2.39 16.00 -20.17
CA ASP A 7 2.43 14.78 -19.36
C ASP A 7 1.28 13.81 -19.71
N TRP A 8 0.66 13.97 -20.89
CA TRP A 8 -0.49 13.18 -21.31
C TRP A 8 -0.23 11.66 -21.30
N HIS A 9 1.02 11.25 -21.56
CA HIS A 9 1.44 9.86 -21.55
C HIS A 9 1.45 9.27 -20.12
N GLU A 10 1.69 10.08 -19.10
CA GLU A 10 1.53 9.67 -17.70
C GLU A 10 0.04 9.52 -17.31
N LYS A 11 -0.85 10.29 -17.96
CA LYS A 11 -2.30 10.24 -17.75
C LYS A 11 -3.00 9.14 -18.56
N LEU A 12 -2.37 8.66 -19.62
CA LEU A 12 -2.95 7.67 -20.54
C LEU A 12 -3.41 6.38 -19.84
N PRO A 13 -2.64 5.76 -18.92
CA PRO A 13 -3.09 4.56 -18.21
C PRO A 13 -4.35 4.80 -17.39
N PHE A 14 -4.48 5.98 -16.76
CA PHE A 14 -5.65 6.35 -15.96
C PHE A 14 -6.88 6.60 -16.85
N ALA A 15 -6.70 7.25 -18.00
CA ALA A 15 -7.79 7.47 -18.96
C ALA A 15 -8.30 6.15 -19.55
N LEU A 16 -7.40 5.25 -19.94
CA LEU A 16 -7.76 3.91 -20.43
C LEU A 16 -8.46 3.08 -19.36
N TYR A 17 -7.99 3.17 -18.12
CA TYR A 17 -8.62 2.51 -16.99
C TYR A 17 -10.06 2.99 -16.79
N ALA A 18 -10.26 4.29 -16.67
CA ALA A 18 -11.60 4.88 -16.55
C ALA A 18 -12.49 4.51 -17.74
N TYR A 19 -11.94 4.47 -18.96
CA TYR A 19 -12.68 4.06 -20.14
C TYR A 19 -13.20 2.61 -20.02
N ARG A 20 -12.36 1.69 -19.54
CA ARG A 20 -12.67 0.26 -19.42
C ARG A 20 -13.65 -0.07 -18.29
N THR A 21 -13.63 0.70 -17.20
CA THR A 21 -14.45 0.45 -16.01
C THR A 21 -15.72 1.30 -15.93
N SER A 22 -15.91 2.25 -16.86
CA SER A 22 -17.14 3.07 -16.92
C SER A 22 -18.20 2.42 -17.80
N VAL A 23 -19.45 2.50 -17.33
CA VAL A 23 -20.61 2.02 -18.07
C VAL A 23 -20.84 2.87 -19.32
N ARG A 24 -21.04 2.22 -20.46
CA ARG A 24 -21.35 2.90 -21.73
C ARG A 24 -22.86 3.07 -21.87
N THR A 25 -23.29 4.29 -22.23
CA THR A 25 -24.72 4.61 -22.45
C THR A 25 -25.37 3.75 -23.54
N SER A 26 -24.60 3.31 -24.54
CA SER A 26 -25.08 2.46 -25.64
C SER A 26 -25.40 1.03 -25.22
N THR A 27 -24.67 0.48 -24.25
CA THR A 27 -24.68 -0.96 -23.95
C THR A 27 -25.13 -1.25 -22.52
N GLY A 28 -25.16 -0.25 -21.64
CA GLY A 28 -25.45 -0.41 -20.22
C GLY A 28 -24.35 -1.14 -19.44
N GLU A 29 -23.32 -1.62 -20.12
CA GLU A 29 -22.24 -2.42 -19.57
C GLU A 29 -20.89 -1.69 -19.64
N THR A 30 -19.96 -2.12 -18.80
CA THR A 30 -18.56 -1.66 -18.88
C THR A 30 -17.82 -2.41 -20.00
N PRO A 31 -16.90 -1.76 -20.75
CA PRO A 31 -16.11 -2.46 -21.76
C PRO A 31 -15.33 -3.66 -21.22
N PHE A 32 -14.92 -3.63 -19.95
CA PHE A 32 -14.27 -4.77 -19.30
C PHE A 32 -15.22 -5.97 -19.12
N SER A 33 -16.46 -5.72 -18.66
CA SER A 33 -17.51 -6.74 -18.51
C SER A 33 -17.79 -7.47 -19.81
N LEU A 34 -17.84 -6.74 -20.93
CA LEU A 34 -18.07 -7.34 -22.26
C LEU A 34 -16.93 -8.26 -22.73
N VAL A 35 -15.69 -7.98 -22.34
CA VAL A 35 -14.52 -8.76 -22.78
C VAL A 35 -14.30 -10.00 -21.90
N TYR A 36 -14.44 -9.85 -20.59
CA TYR A 36 -14.10 -10.90 -19.63
C TYR A 36 -15.32 -11.59 -19.00
N GLY A 37 -16.54 -11.10 -19.25
CA GLY A 37 -17.77 -11.64 -18.69
C GLY A 37 -17.94 -11.40 -17.19
N MET A 38 -17.15 -10.49 -16.60
CA MET A 38 -17.20 -10.16 -15.18
C MET A 38 -16.91 -8.68 -14.96
N GLU A 39 -17.41 -8.13 -13.87
CA GLU A 39 -17.16 -6.73 -13.53
C GLU A 39 -15.71 -6.50 -13.08
N ALA A 40 -15.13 -5.36 -13.49
CA ALA A 40 -13.76 -5.02 -13.10
C ALA A 40 -13.67 -4.76 -11.59
N VAL A 41 -12.74 -5.46 -10.91
CA VAL A 41 -12.41 -5.18 -9.50
C VAL A 41 -11.42 -4.03 -9.45
N LEU A 42 -11.78 -2.95 -8.77
CA LEU A 42 -10.91 -1.76 -8.69
C LEU A 42 -9.75 -2.00 -7.71
N PRO A 43 -8.55 -1.44 -7.90
CA PRO A 43 -7.46 -1.57 -6.92
C PRO A 43 -7.84 -1.11 -5.51
N ILE A 44 -8.72 -0.10 -5.38
CA ILE A 44 -9.25 0.34 -4.08
C ILE A 44 -10.14 -0.72 -3.42
N GLU A 45 -10.81 -1.56 -4.21
CA GLU A 45 -11.62 -2.70 -3.75
C GLU A 45 -10.75 -3.90 -3.32
N VAL A 46 -9.46 -3.88 -3.70
CA VAL A 46 -8.45 -4.86 -3.26
C VAL A 46 -7.73 -4.36 -1.99
N GLU A 47 -7.40 -3.07 -1.92
CA GLU A 47 -6.78 -2.45 -0.73
C GLU A 47 -7.75 -2.31 0.45
N ILE A 48 -8.99 -1.93 0.17
CA ILE A 48 -10.12 -1.97 1.10
C ILE A 48 -10.97 -3.14 0.61
N PRO A 49 -11.01 -4.28 1.33
CA PRO A 49 -11.77 -5.44 0.86
C PRO A 49 -13.20 -5.05 0.53
N SER A 50 -13.53 -5.12 -0.75
CA SER A 50 -14.83 -4.71 -1.27
C SER A 50 -15.93 -5.63 -0.78
N LEU A 51 -17.16 -5.12 -0.80
CA LEU A 51 -18.37 -5.90 -0.55
C LEU A 51 -18.44 -7.18 -1.41
N ARG A 52 -17.84 -7.19 -2.60
CA ARG A 52 -17.74 -8.38 -3.47
C ARG A 52 -16.85 -9.46 -2.87
N LEU A 53 -15.64 -9.08 -2.44
CA LEU A 53 -14.75 -9.99 -1.73
C LEU A 53 -15.38 -10.47 -0.40
N LEU A 54 -16.13 -9.61 0.29
CA LEU A 54 -16.85 -9.96 1.52
C LEU A 54 -17.97 -10.99 1.29
N SER A 55 -18.68 -10.88 0.17
CA SER A 55 -19.72 -11.85 -0.21
C SER A 55 -19.16 -13.26 -0.46
N GLU A 56 -17.93 -13.34 -0.98
CA GLU A 56 -17.22 -14.60 -1.19
C GLU A 56 -16.71 -15.21 0.13
N ILE A 57 -16.40 -14.39 1.13
CA ILE A 57 -15.74 -14.82 2.37
C ILE A 57 -16.73 -15.18 3.50
N LYS A 58 -18.04 -14.88 3.39
CA LYS A 58 -19.06 -15.17 4.44
C LYS A 58 -18.65 -14.76 5.86
N LEU A 59 -17.91 -13.67 6.01
CA LEU A 59 -17.54 -13.15 7.34
C LEU A 59 -18.69 -12.33 7.92
N ASP A 60 -18.96 -12.50 9.21
CA ASP A 60 -19.93 -11.68 9.94
C ASP A 60 -19.49 -10.21 9.96
N GLU A 61 -20.46 -9.29 9.83
CA GLU A 61 -20.21 -7.86 9.70
C GLU A 61 -19.48 -7.30 10.94
N ALA A 62 -19.78 -7.83 12.12
CA ALA A 62 -19.14 -7.44 13.37
C ALA A 62 -17.66 -7.85 13.43
N GLU A 63 -17.33 -9.07 13.00
CA GLU A 63 -15.94 -9.56 12.92
C GLU A 63 -15.12 -8.75 11.92
N TRP A 64 -15.74 -8.35 10.80
CA TRP A 64 -15.12 -7.50 9.79
C TRP A 64 -14.77 -6.10 10.32
N ILE A 65 -15.71 -5.42 10.98
CA ILE A 65 -15.48 -4.08 11.55
C ILE A 65 -14.37 -4.14 12.62
N GLN A 66 -14.26 -5.23 13.37
CA GLN A 66 -13.15 -5.42 14.31
C GLN A 66 -11.81 -5.59 13.58
N ARG A 67 -11.77 -6.40 12.51
CA ARG A 67 -10.57 -6.63 11.70
C ARG A 67 -10.10 -5.35 10.98
N LEU A 68 -11.03 -4.57 10.42
CA LEU A 68 -10.73 -3.25 9.86
C LEU A 68 -10.20 -2.29 10.91
N ARG A 69 -10.80 -2.25 12.11
CA ARG A 69 -10.27 -1.44 13.23
C ARG A 69 -8.84 -1.84 13.58
N ALA A 70 -8.52 -3.13 13.62
CA ALA A 70 -7.17 -3.61 13.87
C ALA A 70 -6.18 -3.16 12.78
N ILE A 71 -6.55 -3.26 11.50
CA ILE A 71 -5.73 -2.81 10.37
C ILE A 71 -5.50 -1.30 10.42
N CYS A 72 -6.56 -0.51 10.56
CA CYS A 72 -6.48 0.95 10.67
C CYS A 72 -5.65 1.39 11.87
N HIS A 73 -5.80 0.70 13.01
CA HIS A 73 -5.00 0.96 14.21
C HIS A 73 -3.51 0.68 13.97
N GLY A 74 -3.17 -0.43 13.32
CA GLY A 74 -1.80 -0.76 12.92
C GLY A 74 -1.19 0.28 11.98
N GLN A 75 -1.94 0.74 10.98
CA GLN A 75 -1.50 1.80 10.07
C GLN A 75 -1.32 3.15 10.78
N MET A 76 -2.20 3.49 11.73
CA MET A 76 -2.04 4.71 12.54
C MET A 76 -0.79 4.66 13.42
N TYR A 77 -0.49 3.51 14.03
CA TYR A 77 0.73 3.31 14.80
C TYR A 77 1.97 3.49 13.93
N GLN A 78 2.01 2.86 12.76
CA GLN A 78 3.09 3.04 11.78
C GLN A 78 3.27 4.51 11.37
N LYS A 79 2.19 5.22 11.02
CA LYS A 79 2.24 6.65 10.69
C LYS A 79 2.76 7.51 11.85
N ARG A 80 2.41 7.19 13.10
CA ARG A 80 2.94 7.88 14.29
C ARG A 80 4.45 7.65 14.45
N MET A 81 4.92 6.42 14.24
CA MET A 81 6.35 6.11 14.29
C MET A 81 7.17 6.88 13.25
N VAL A 82 6.68 6.93 12.00
CA VAL A 82 7.35 7.70 10.93
C VAL A 82 7.44 9.17 11.29
N ARG A 83 6.33 9.78 11.74
CA ARG A 83 6.31 11.19 12.16
C ARG A 83 7.26 11.46 13.33
N ALA A 84 7.33 10.55 14.30
CA ALA A 84 8.25 10.66 15.43
C ALA A 84 9.72 10.58 14.99
N TYR A 85 10.04 9.67 14.06
CA TYR A 85 11.37 9.58 13.46
C TYR A 85 11.72 10.85 12.68
N ASP A 86 10.87 11.28 11.74
CA ASP A 86 11.11 12.46 10.90
C ASP A 86 11.26 13.74 11.75
N LYS A 87 10.53 13.85 12.88
CA LYS A 87 10.70 14.96 13.84
C LYS A 87 12.07 14.97 14.53
N LYS A 88 12.63 13.79 14.83
CA LYS A 88 13.97 13.61 15.44
C LYS A 88 15.08 13.73 14.38
N ALA A 89 14.84 13.24 13.17
CA ALA A 89 15.73 13.30 12.02
C ALA A 89 15.67 14.69 11.34
N ARG A 90 16.02 15.75 12.07
CA ARG A 90 16.31 17.04 11.44
C ARG A 90 17.63 16.90 10.65
N PRO A 91 17.73 17.43 9.43
CA PRO A 91 18.99 17.45 8.69
C PRO A 91 19.95 18.38 9.44
N ARG A 92 20.83 17.79 10.26
CA ARG A 92 22.05 18.45 10.72
C ARG A 92 23.12 18.03 9.73
N GLU A 93 23.58 18.95 8.89
CA GLU A 93 24.76 18.68 8.06
C GLU A 93 25.97 18.47 8.99
N GLY A 94 26.57 17.29 8.95
CA GLY A 94 27.78 16.98 9.71
C GLY A 94 27.91 15.54 10.20
N LYS A 95 29.03 15.26 10.86
CA LYS A 95 29.46 13.93 11.38
C LYS A 95 28.45 13.22 12.31
N TRP A 96 27.39 13.91 12.75
CA TRP A 96 26.39 13.44 13.71
C TRP A 96 25.02 13.11 13.07
N MET A 97 24.96 12.93 11.75
CA MET A 97 23.75 12.47 11.08
C MET A 97 23.41 11.02 11.48
N PRO A 98 22.11 10.69 11.62
CA PRO A 98 21.68 9.30 11.68
C PRO A 98 22.12 8.58 10.40
N ASN A 99 22.92 7.53 10.54
CA ASN A 99 23.34 6.67 9.44
C ASN A 99 22.38 5.48 9.19
N TRP A 100 21.33 5.39 10.00
CA TRP A 100 20.27 4.40 9.85
C TRP A 100 19.13 5.00 9.05
N GLU A 101 18.59 4.22 8.12
CA GLU A 101 17.42 4.60 7.35
C GLU A 101 16.14 4.57 8.21
N ARG A 102 15.02 4.96 7.59
CA ARG A 102 13.69 5.02 8.21
C ARG A 102 13.35 3.66 8.87
N PRO A 103 12.47 3.60 9.89
CA PRO A 103 12.11 2.32 10.49
C PRO A 103 11.30 1.46 9.51
N TYR A 104 11.61 0.16 9.46
CA TYR A 104 10.94 -0.84 8.60
C TYR A 104 10.17 -1.88 9.42
N VAL A 105 9.20 -2.55 8.80
CA VAL A 105 8.46 -3.67 9.39
C VAL A 105 8.98 -4.98 8.81
N VAL A 106 9.24 -5.97 9.67
CA VAL A 106 9.64 -7.32 9.21
C VAL A 106 8.40 -8.05 8.69
N LYS A 107 8.44 -8.45 7.42
CA LYS A 107 7.37 -9.24 6.77
C LYS A 107 7.62 -10.73 6.88
N LYS A 108 8.88 -11.13 6.71
CA LYS A 108 9.29 -12.53 6.80
C LYS A 108 10.70 -12.63 7.34
N ALA A 109 10.92 -13.57 8.26
CA ALA A 109 12.23 -13.95 8.74
C ALA A 109 12.57 -15.36 8.24
N PHE A 110 13.80 -15.54 7.76
CA PHE A 110 14.33 -16.84 7.34
C PHE A 110 15.29 -17.38 8.40
N SER A 111 15.45 -18.71 8.44
CA SER A 111 16.35 -19.40 9.39
C SER A 111 17.83 -19.00 9.25
N GLY A 112 18.22 -18.40 8.12
CA GLY A 112 19.60 -17.99 7.80
C GLY A 112 19.92 -16.50 7.99
N ARG A 113 19.32 -15.81 8.97
CA ARG A 113 19.53 -14.36 9.22
C ARG A 113 19.07 -13.41 8.10
N ALA A 114 18.29 -13.88 7.15
CA ALA A 114 17.70 -13.03 6.13
C ALA A 114 16.31 -12.54 6.56
N LEU A 115 16.00 -11.28 6.30
CA LEU A 115 14.73 -10.63 6.59
C LEU A 115 14.17 -9.99 5.30
N ILE A 116 12.91 -10.21 4.99
CA ILE A 116 12.20 -9.35 4.03
C ILE A 116 11.58 -8.22 4.83
N LEU A 117 12.08 -7.02 4.57
CA LEU A 117 11.57 -5.79 5.16
C LEU A 117 10.51 -5.18 4.26
N THR A 118 9.55 -4.51 4.88
CA THR A 118 8.52 -3.74 4.19
C THR A 118 8.57 -2.32 4.72
N GLU A 119 8.50 -1.36 3.81
CA GLU A 119 8.26 0.02 4.16
C GLU A 119 6.94 0.16 4.90
N MET A 120 6.79 1.21 5.70
CA MET A 120 5.54 1.49 6.42
C MET A 120 4.34 1.74 5.49
N ASN A 121 4.57 1.95 4.19
CA ASN A 121 3.54 2.10 3.16
C ASN A 121 3.12 0.76 2.53
N GLY A 122 3.60 -0.38 3.03
CA GLY A 122 3.27 -1.72 2.51
C GLY A 122 4.12 -2.20 1.34
N LYS A 123 4.99 -1.35 0.78
CA LYS A 123 5.94 -1.72 -0.29
C LYS A 123 7.04 -2.61 0.29
N SER A 124 7.09 -3.87 -0.16
CA SER A 124 8.14 -4.81 0.25
C SER A 124 9.45 -4.46 -0.47
N LEU A 125 10.57 -4.47 0.25
CA LEU A 125 11.87 -4.37 -0.40
C LEU A 125 12.09 -5.62 -1.26
N PRO A 126 12.60 -5.47 -2.49
CA PRO A 126 12.76 -6.58 -3.42
C PRO A 126 13.78 -7.59 -2.92
N ASN A 127 14.80 -7.12 -2.18
CA ASN A 127 15.92 -7.95 -1.73
C ASN A 127 15.84 -8.23 -0.22
N PRO A 128 16.11 -9.46 0.21
CA PRO A 128 16.24 -9.78 1.62
C PRO A 128 17.47 -9.10 2.23
N VAL A 129 17.31 -8.55 3.44
CA VAL A 129 18.34 -7.85 4.20
C VAL A 129 18.87 -8.74 5.31
N ASN A 130 20.17 -8.69 5.57
CA ASN A 130 20.79 -9.42 6.67
C ASN A 130 20.34 -8.83 8.03
N SER A 131 19.97 -9.69 8.98
CA SER A 131 19.54 -9.30 10.32
C SER A 131 20.61 -8.53 11.10
N GLY A 132 21.90 -8.76 10.81
CA GLY A 132 23.01 -8.02 11.43
C GLY A 132 23.08 -6.55 10.98
N SER A 133 22.47 -6.22 9.84
CA SER A 133 22.39 -4.86 9.28
C SER A 133 21.13 -4.13 9.74
N VAL A 134 20.36 -4.68 10.68
CA VAL A 134 19.12 -4.08 11.19
C VAL A 134 19.19 -3.94 12.71
N LYS A 135 18.69 -2.83 13.24
CA LYS A 135 18.59 -2.59 14.68
C LYS A 135 17.14 -2.50 15.09
N LYS A 136 16.81 -3.10 16.24
CA LYS A 136 15.47 -2.98 16.84
C LYS A 136 15.18 -1.50 17.11
N TYR A 137 14.09 -0.99 16.54
CA TYR A 137 13.66 0.38 16.77
C TYR A 137 12.99 0.48 18.14
N ILE A 138 13.43 1.44 18.95
CA ILE A 138 12.86 1.77 20.26
C ILE A 138 12.34 3.20 20.14
N ALA A 139 11.01 3.37 20.22
CA ALA A 139 10.32 4.63 19.96
C ALA A 139 10.35 5.57 21.18
#